data_AF-A0A348TUQ1-F1
#
_entry.id   AF-A0A348TUQ1-F1
#
_cell.length_a   1.000
_cell.length_b   1.000
_cell.length_c   1.000
_cell.angle_alpha   90.00
_cell.angle_beta   90.00
_cell.angle_gamma   90.00
#
_symmetry.space_group_name_H-M   'P 1'
#
loop_
_entity.id
_entity.type
_entity.pdbx_description
1 polymer ?
#
loop_
_entity_poly.entity_id
_entity_poly.type
_entity_poly.pdbx_seq_one_letter_code
_entity_poly.pdbx_strand_id
1 'polypeptide(L)'
;MIRTYLIAAMAAITLSSCGGNKVTINEETITLEDGIYAKLETSMGDILIDFHEDLAPMTSANFIALAEGNHPEVDEKYAGKPYYNGTLFHRVIKNFMIQGGDPDGTGSGGPGYAFPQEINEELRHDKAGVVSMANAGPGTNGSQFFITHNPTPHLDGGYNIFAQVLSGQEIVVAIGEVETMSADRPVDKVVLQNVEIIRVGSTAKKWDAAAAFTDGKSAVADAKAAAAAAIENEIDEAYPEATKSETGLRYIIETVGDGPKPEIGQMVRVHYAGYLMDGTLFDSSIKSVAQANGKYDERREPYEPFPLQYGPMARVIEGWKEGIQLLNVGGKAKLIIPPYLGYGARGAGGAIP
;
A
#
# COMPACT_ATOMS: atom_id res chain seq x y z
N MET A 1 -82.94 11.94 21.84
CA MET A 1 -81.88 12.73 21.18
C MET A 1 -80.53 12.21 21.65
N ILE A 2 -79.93 11.27 20.91
CA ILE A 2 -78.55 10.82 21.15
C ILE A 2 -77.90 10.77 19.76
N ARG A 3 -76.98 11.70 19.48
CA ARG A 3 -76.17 11.71 18.26
C ARG A 3 -74.82 11.12 18.62
N THR A 4 -74.55 9.93 18.08
CA THR A 4 -73.24 9.27 18.16
C THR A 4 -72.33 9.90 17.10
N TYR A 5 -71.24 10.54 17.51
CA TYR A 5 -70.19 11.02 16.61
C TYR A 5 -69.21 9.87 16.35
N LEU A 6 -69.12 9.39 15.10
CA LEU A 6 -67.98 8.59 14.65
C LEU A 6 -66.79 9.53 14.46
N ILE A 7 -65.74 9.35 15.27
CA ILE A 7 -64.42 9.95 15.04
C ILE A 7 -63.68 9.00 14.10
N ALA A 8 -63.52 9.39 12.85
CA ALA A 8 -62.61 8.72 11.92
C ALA A 8 -61.18 9.14 12.26
N ALA A 9 -60.41 8.24 12.87
CA ALA A 9 -58.97 8.42 13.06
C ALA A 9 -58.26 8.21 11.72
N MET A 10 -57.91 9.30 11.05
CA MET A 10 -57.02 9.29 9.89
C MET A 10 -55.59 9.06 10.39
N ALA A 11 -55.12 7.82 10.33
CA ALA A 11 -53.71 7.51 10.53
C ALA A 11 -52.92 8.06 9.34
N ALA A 12 -52.18 9.15 9.56
CA ALA A 12 -51.20 9.64 8.62
C ALA A 12 -50.01 8.67 8.60
N ILE A 13 -50.02 7.74 7.65
CA ILE A 13 -48.85 6.94 7.29
C ILE A 13 -47.94 7.85 6.47
N THR A 14 -46.93 8.46 7.10
CA THR A 14 -45.83 9.11 6.39
C THR A 14 -44.90 8.03 5.84
N LEU A 15 -45.20 7.56 4.64
CA LEU A 15 -44.25 6.85 3.79
C LEU A 15 -43.21 7.86 3.27
N SER A 16 -42.10 8.04 3.99
CA SER A 16 -40.89 8.66 3.43
C SER A 16 -40.19 7.64 2.53
N SER A 17 -40.76 7.45 1.34
CA SER A 17 -40.20 6.64 0.26
C SER A 17 -39.95 7.54 -0.95
N CYS A 18 -39.01 8.47 -0.82
CA CYS A 18 -38.37 9.16 -1.94
C CYS A 18 -36.91 9.43 -1.52
N GLY A 19 -36.05 8.42 -1.65
CA GLY A 19 -34.61 8.62 -1.57
C GLY A 19 -34.17 9.44 -2.77
N GLY A 20 -34.14 10.76 -2.63
CA GLY A 20 -33.71 11.66 -3.69
C GLY A 20 -32.22 11.48 -3.96
N ASN A 21 -31.85 11.45 -5.23
CA ASN A 21 -30.47 11.52 -5.70
C ASN A 21 -29.94 12.96 -5.64
N LYS A 22 -30.32 13.73 -4.62
CA LYS A 22 -29.94 15.13 -4.48
C LYS A 22 -29.30 15.36 -3.12
N VAL A 23 -28.17 16.05 -3.11
CA VAL A 23 -27.43 16.44 -1.91
C VAL A 23 -27.16 17.94 -1.95
N THR A 24 -27.17 18.59 -0.79
CA THR A 24 -26.80 20.01 -0.68
C THR A 24 -25.39 20.12 -0.11
N ILE A 25 -24.51 20.83 -0.82
CA ILE A 25 -23.12 21.10 -0.47
C ILE A 25 -22.90 22.61 -0.56
N ASN A 26 -22.52 23.27 0.55
CA ASN A 26 -22.25 24.71 0.57
C ASN A 26 -23.34 25.58 -0.12
N GLU A 27 -24.61 25.32 0.21
CA GLU A 27 -25.80 25.99 -0.37
C GLU A 27 -26.15 25.60 -1.82
N GLU A 28 -25.34 24.77 -2.49
CA GLU A 28 -25.61 24.24 -3.83
C GLU A 28 -26.28 22.86 -3.77
N THR A 29 -27.38 22.66 -4.51
CA THR A 29 -28.01 21.34 -4.65
C THR A 29 -27.49 20.62 -5.89
N ILE A 30 -26.83 19.49 -5.67
CA ILE A 30 -26.24 18.64 -6.69
C ILE A 30 -27.14 17.43 -6.90
N THR A 31 -27.38 17.05 -8.16
CA THR A 31 -28.06 15.80 -8.50
C THR A 31 -27.00 14.75 -8.82
N LEU A 32 -26.97 13.68 -8.04
CA LEU A 32 -26.00 12.60 -8.12
C LEU A 32 -26.45 11.54 -9.15
N GLU A 33 -25.47 11.00 -9.86
CA GLU A 33 -25.61 9.79 -10.66
C GLU A 33 -25.52 8.54 -9.77
N ASP A 34 -25.80 7.36 -10.33
CA ASP A 34 -25.63 6.10 -9.61
C ASP A 34 -24.15 5.92 -9.22
N GLY A 35 -23.89 5.62 -7.95
CA GLY A 35 -22.54 5.56 -7.40
C GLY A 35 -22.52 5.65 -5.87
N ILE A 36 -21.32 5.59 -5.29
CA ILE A 36 -21.09 5.81 -3.87
C ILE A 36 -20.34 7.13 -3.71
N TYR A 37 -20.80 7.96 -2.76
CA TYR A 37 -20.22 9.26 -2.46
C TYR A 37 -20.03 9.41 -0.95
N ALA A 38 -19.19 10.36 -0.54
CA ALA A 38 -19.15 10.81 0.85
C ALA A 38 -19.23 12.32 0.95
N LYS A 39 -20.12 12.81 1.82
CA LYS A 39 -20.15 14.19 2.28
C LYS A 39 -19.27 14.30 3.53
N LEU A 40 -18.17 15.04 3.39
CA LEU A 40 -17.26 15.39 4.47
C LEU A 40 -17.68 16.75 5.03
N GLU A 41 -18.29 16.76 6.21
CA GLU A 41 -18.68 17.99 6.89
C GLU A 41 -17.50 18.48 7.73
N THR A 42 -16.90 19.61 7.35
CA THR A 42 -15.73 20.16 8.04
C THR A 42 -16.09 21.43 8.81
N SER A 43 -15.22 21.85 9.73
CA SER A 43 -15.36 23.14 10.41
C SER A 43 -15.25 24.37 9.50
N MET A 44 -14.90 24.20 8.21
CA MET A 44 -14.74 25.27 7.24
C MET A 44 -15.72 25.20 6.05
N GLY A 45 -16.56 24.16 5.98
CA GLY A 45 -17.48 23.91 4.87
C GLY A 45 -17.55 22.43 4.51
N ASP A 46 -18.44 22.10 3.59
CA ASP A 46 -18.68 20.74 3.14
C ASP A 46 -17.83 20.40 1.91
N ILE A 47 -17.34 19.16 1.84
CA ILE A 47 -16.65 18.61 0.67
C ILE A 47 -17.39 17.34 0.26
N LEU A 48 -17.74 17.21 -1.01
CA LEU A 48 -18.35 16.00 -1.57
C LEU A 48 -17.32 15.26 -2.40
N ILE A 49 -17.08 14.00 -2.06
CA ILE A 49 -16.20 13.10 -2.82
C ILE A 49 -17.01 11.98 -3.47
N ASP A 50 -16.56 11.59 -4.67
CA ASP A 50 -17.06 10.48 -5.48
C ASP A 50 -16.03 9.35 -5.45
N PHE A 51 -16.46 8.13 -5.09
CA PHE A 51 -15.54 7.00 -4.92
C PHE A 51 -15.19 6.35 -6.27
N HIS A 52 -14.04 5.69 -6.29
CA HIS A 52 -13.60 4.83 -7.38
C HIS A 52 -13.74 3.36 -6.93
N GLU A 53 -14.92 2.95 -6.45
CA GLU A 53 -15.14 1.60 -5.93
C GLU A 53 -14.99 0.49 -6.99
N ASP A 54 -15.02 0.85 -8.27
CA ASP A 54 -14.80 -0.02 -9.41
C ASP A 54 -13.30 -0.21 -9.74
N LEU A 55 -12.51 0.86 -9.62
CA LEU A 55 -11.07 0.87 -9.95
C LEU A 55 -10.17 0.62 -8.74
N ALA A 56 -10.63 0.95 -7.53
CA ALA A 56 -9.97 0.79 -6.25
C ALA A 56 -10.95 0.30 -5.15
N PRO A 57 -11.57 -0.89 -5.33
CA PRO A 57 -12.59 -1.43 -4.43
C PRO A 57 -12.11 -1.59 -2.99
N MET A 58 -10.89 -2.11 -2.76
CA MET A 58 -10.38 -2.37 -1.41
C MET A 58 -10.16 -1.06 -0.65
N THR A 59 -9.59 -0.06 -1.31
CA THR A 59 -9.26 1.23 -0.69
C THR A 59 -10.51 2.06 -0.43
N SER A 60 -11.44 2.10 -1.40
CA SER A 60 -12.75 2.73 -1.22
C SER A 60 -13.52 2.07 -0.08
N ALA A 61 -13.51 0.73 -0.04
CA ALA A 61 -14.12 -0.06 1.03
C ALA A 61 -13.55 0.25 2.41
N ASN A 62 -12.23 0.36 2.53
CA ASN A 62 -11.57 0.74 3.78
C ASN A 62 -12.14 2.07 4.32
N PHE A 63 -12.20 3.09 3.47
CA PHE A 63 -12.71 4.39 3.88
C PHE A 63 -14.20 4.33 4.26
N ILE A 64 -15.03 3.73 3.40
CA ILE A 64 -16.48 3.63 3.60
C ILE A 64 -16.78 2.87 4.90
N ALA A 65 -16.14 1.73 5.12
CA ALA A 65 -16.41 0.91 6.29
C ALA A 65 -15.91 1.54 7.60
N LEU A 66 -14.83 2.32 7.56
CA LEU A 66 -14.39 3.14 8.69
C LEU A 66 -15.40 4.27 8.99
N ALA A 67 -15.87 4.97 7.95
CA ALA A 67 -16.87 6.03 8.13
C ALA A 67 -18.18 5.51 8.75
N GLU A 68 -18.61 4.30 8.37
CA GLU A 68 -19.83 3.67 8.89
C GLU A 68 -19.62 2.91 10.21
N GLY A 69 -18.38 2.69 10.61
CA GLY A 69 -18.03 1.97 11.84
C GLY A 69 -18.20 0.45 11.76
N ASN A 70 -18.29 -0.13 10.56
CA ASN A 70 -18.44 -1.57 10.32
C ASN A 70 -17.17 -2.24 9.76
N HIS A 71 -16.01 -1.54 9.78
CA HIS A 71 -14.74 -2.09 9.31
C HIS A 71 -14.33 -3.37 10.07
N PRO A 72 -13.97 -4.47 9.39
CA PRO A 72 -13.79 -5.79 10.01
C PRO A 72 -12.51 -5.93 10.84
N GLU A 73 -11.47 -5.14 10.54
CA GLU A 73 -10.14 -5.27 11.17
C GLU A 73 -9.77 -4.10 12.09
N VAL A 74 -10.67 -3.13 12.29
CA VAL A 74 -10.35 -1.95 13.11
C VAL A 74 -10.12 -2.33 14.57
N ASP A 75 -9.19 -1.64 15.24
CA ASP A 75 -8.98 -1.78 16.68
C ASP A 75 -10.31 -1.69 17.44
N GLU A 76 -10.46 -2.54 18.46
CA GLU A 76 -11.69 -2.67 19.25
C GLU A 76 -12.19 -1.32 19.82
N LYS A 77 -11.27 -0.42 20.18
CA LYS A 77 -11.62 0.93 20.67
C LYS A 77 -12.42 1.77 19.66
N TYR A 78 -12.31 1.49 18.37
CA TYR A 78 -12.99 2.19 17.29
C TYR A 78 -14.15 1.41 16.66
N ALA A 79 -14.29 0.11 16.97
CA ALA A 79 -15.35 -0.72 16.40
C ALA A 79 -16.77 -0.18 16.70
N GLY A 80 -17.65 -0.21 15.71
CA GLY A 80 -19.04 0.25 15.82
C GLY A 80 -19.21 1.77 15.90
N LYS A 81 -18.17 2.56 15.61
CA LYS A 81 -18.20 4.03 15.68
C LYS A 81 -17.82 4.65 14.34
N PRO A 82 -18.44 5.79 13.95
CA PRO A 82 -17.99 6.57 12.82
C PRO A 82 -16.54 7.06 13.04
N TYR A 83 -15.58 6.39 12.39
CA TYR A 83 -14.15 6.50 12.73
C TYR A 83 -13.61 7.93 12.54
N TYR A 84 -14.07 8.62 11.50
CA TYR A 84 -13.54 9.91 11.10
C TYR A 84 -14.12 11.10 11.85
N ASN A 85 -15.22 10.92 12.59
CA ASN A 85 -15.93 12.01 13.25
C ASN A 85 -15.08 12.61 14.37
N GLY A 86 -14.77 13.90 14.25
CA GLY A 86 -13.92 14.64 15.17
C GLY A 86 -12.42 14.57 14.87
N THR A 87 -12.00 13.85 13.83
CA THR A 87 -10.59 13.82 13.41
C THR A 87 -10.15 15.17 12.85
N LEU A 88 -8.84 15.43 12.85
CA LEU A 88 -8.28 16.68 12.36
C LEU A 88 -7.69 16.52 10.96
N PHE A 89 -7.79 17.58 10.16
CA PHE A 89 -6.81 17.83 9.11
C PHE A 89 -5.53 18.31 9.77
N HIS A 90 -4.69 17.36 10.16
CA HIS A 90 -3.54 17.58 11.05
C HIS A 90 -2.30 18.09 10.31
N ARG A 91 -2.32 18.08 8.97
CA ARG A 91 -1.26 18.61 8.12
C ARG A 91 -1.85 19.23 6.86
N VAL A 92 -1.50 20.48 6.57
CA VAL A 92 -2.00 21.22 5.41
C VAL A 92 -0.86 21.96 4.73
N ILE A 93 -0.70 21.78 3.42
CA ILE A 93 0.40 22.38 2.66
C ILE A 93 -0.20 23.14 1.48
N LYS A 94 -0.02 24.46 1.50
CA LYS A 94 -0.48 25.36 0.44
C LYS A 94 0.01 24.88 -0.93
N ASN A 95 -0.88 24.91 -1.91
CA ASN A 95 -0.66 24.43 -3.28
C ASN A 95 -0.29 22.95 -3.44
N PHE A 96 -0.44 22.13 -2.39
CA PHE A 96 -0.14 20.71 -2.45
C PHE A 96 -1.34 19.87 -2.02
N MET A 97 -1.66 19.78 -0.73
CA MET A 97 -2.72 18.92 -0.20
C MET A 97 -3.13 19.28 1.24
N ILE A 98 -4.28 18.75 1.66
CA ILE A 98 -4.69 18.63 3.06
C ILE A 98 -4.71 17.15 3.45
N GLN A 99 -4.20 16.80 4.64
CA GLN A 99 -4.12 15.43 5.14
C GLN A 99 -4.89 15.28 6.47
N GLY A 100 -5.72 14.25 6.54
CA GLY A 100 -6.59 13.93 7.67
C GLY A 100 -6.67 12.44 7.95
N GLY A 101 -7.66 12.02 8.76
CA GLY A 101 -7.93 10.60 9.05
C GLY A 101 -7.07 9.96 10.15
N ASP A 102 -6.27 10.75 10.88
CA ASP A 102 -5.59 10.29 12.09
C ASP A 102 -6.48 10.54 13.33
N PRO A 103 -6.90 9.50 14.07
CA PRO A 103 -7.72 9.64 15.28
C PRO A 103 -7.00 10.36 16.43
N ASP A 104 -5.67 10.30 16.47
CA ASP A 104 -4.85 10.98 17.47
C ASP A 104 -4.48 12.40 17.01
N GLY A 105 -4.66 12.69 15.71
CA GLY A 105 -4.36 13.97 15.08
C GLY A 105 -2.88 14.34 15.17
N THR A 106 -1.96 13.37 15.18
CA THR A 106 -0.50 13.56 15.31
C THR A 106 0.26 13.36 13.99
N GLY A 107 -0.38 12.73 13.00
CA GLY A 107 0.22 12.23 11.77
C GLY A 107 0.80 10.82 11.89
N SER A 108 0.75 10.20 13.07
CA SER A 108 1.32 8.85 13.33
C SER A 108 0.30 7.82 13.80
N GLY A 109 -0.94 8.23 14.10
CA GLY A 109 -2.00 7.30 14.48
C GLY A 109 -2.62 6.58 13.28
N GLY A 110 -3.50 5.64 13.57
CA GLY A 110 -4.14 4.81 12.56
C GLY A 110 -5.20 3.88 13.13
N PRO A 111 -5.77 2.99 12.30
CA PRO A 111 -6.95 2.21 12.65
C PRO A 111 -6.63 0.87 13.35
N GLY A 112 -5.35 0.57 13.60
CA GLY A 112 -4.90 -0.69 14.21
C GLY A 112 -4.36 -1.72 13.22
N TYR A 113 -4.47 -1.46 11.92
CA TYR A 113 -4.03 -2.35 10.85
C TYR A 113 -3.35 -1.57 9.72
N ALA A 114 -2.74 -2.33 8.82
CA ALA A 114 -2.22 -1.84 7.55
C ALA A 114 -2.69 -2.74 6.40
N PHE A 115 -2.87 -2.17 5.21
CA PHE A 115 -3.29 -2.90 4.01
C PHE A 115 -2.45 -2.53 2.78
N PRO A 116 -2.41 -3.41 1.74
CA PRO A 116 -1.49 -3.27 0.62
C PRO A 116 -1.84 -2.11 -0.32
N GLN A 117 -0.96 -1.88 -1.30
CA GLN A 117 -1.22 -0.94 -2.38
C GLN A 117 -2.29 -1.50 -3.33
N GLU A 118 -3.06 -0.60 -3.92
CA GLU A 118 -4.07 -0.86 -4.94
C GLU A 118 -3.89 0.23 -6.01
N ILE A 119 -2.93 0.00 -6.90
CA ILE A 119 -2.57 0.96 -7.95
C ILE A 119 -3.28 0.57 -9.24
N ASN A 120 -4.02 1.51 -9.80
CA ASN A 120 -4.69 1.39 -11.09
C ASN A 120 -4.11 2.41 -12.07
N GLU A 121 -3.80 1.99 -13.30
CA GLU A 121 -3.16 2.86 -14.32
C GLU A 121 -4.06 4.02 -14.78
N GLU A 122 -5.38 3.87 -14.63
CA GLU A 122 -6.37 4.90 -14.97
C GLU A 122 -6.46 5.99 -13.91
N LEU A 123 -6.02 5.72 -12.68
CA LEU A 123 -6.07 6.66 -11.57
C LEU A 123 -4.72 7.38 -11.42
N ARG A 124 -4.74 8.71 -11.60
CA ARG A 124 -3.54 9.55 -11.58
C ARG A 124 -3.75 10.81 -10.75
N HIS A 125 -2.67 11.31 -10.14
CA HIS A 125 -2.66 12.62 -9.49
C HIS A 125 -2.50 13.75 -10.52
N ASP A 126 -3.32 13.76 -11.57
CA ASP A 126 -3.20 14.65 -12.73
C ASP A 126 -4.11 15.89 -12.66
N LYS A 127 -4.93 15.99 -11.61
CA LYS A 127 -5.88 17.08 -11.37
C LYS A 127 -5.98 17.43 -9.88
N ALA A 128 -6.67 18.54 -9.60
CA ALA A 128 -7.05 18.94 -8.26
C ALA A 128 -8.15 18.04 -7.69
N GLY A 129 -8.19 17.89 -6.37
CA GLY A 129 -9.25 17.16 -5.67
C GLY A 129 -9.09 15.63 -5.71
N VAL A 130 -7.93 15.11 -6.11
CA VAL A 130 -7.66 13.68 -6.04
C VAL A 130 -7.56 13.30 -4.56
N VAL A 131 -8.31 12.27 -4.15
CA VAL A 131 -8.32 11.74 -2.78
C VAL A 131 -7.54 10.44 -2.76
N SER A 132 -6.53 10.38 -1.89
CA SER A 132 -5.55 9.31 -1.90
C SER A 132 -5.10 8.95 -0.49
N MET A 133 -4.74 7.69 -0.26
CA MET A 133 -4.26 7.22 1.04
C MET A 133 -2.90 7.81 1.38
N ALA A 134 -2.72 8.32 2.60
CA ALA A 134 -1.40 8.61 3.13
C ALA A 134 -0.76 7.31 3.65
N ASN A 135 0.53 7.12 3.42
CA ASN A 135 1.28 5.95 3.87
C ASN A 135 2.75 6.29 4.20
N ALA A 136 3.43 5.39 4.90
CA ALA A 136 4.86 5.44 5.23
C ALA A 136 5.71 4.54 4.31
N GLY A 137 5.21 4.27 3.10
CA GLY A 137 5.79 3.34 2.14
C GLY A 137 4.84 2.18 1.77
N PRO A 138 5.21 1.34 0.79
CA PRO A 138 4.33 0.31 0.26
C PRO A 138 3.78 -0.62 1.35
N GLY A 139 2.47 -0.81 1.35
CA GLY A 139 1.77 -1.71 2.28
C GLY A 139 1.54 -1.16 3.68
N THR A 140 1.58 0.17 3.84
CA THR A 140 1.33 0.85 5.12
C THR A 140 0.11 1.77 5.08
N ASN A 141 -0.83 1.53 4.16
CA ASN A 141 -2.10 2.26 4.13
C ASN A 141 -2.92 1.89 5.38
N GLY A 142 -3.58 2.89 5.98
CA GLY A 142 -4.41 2.73 7.17
C GLY A 142 -5.70 3.54 7.05
N SER A 143 -5.86 4.57 7.86
CA SER A 143 -7.03 5.47 7.83
C SER A 143 -6.71 6.87 7.32
N GLN A 144 -5.42 7.24 7.31
CA GLN A 144 -5.03 8.59 6.90
C GLN A 144 -5.14 8.74 5.39
N PHE A 145 -5.70 9.87 4.96
CA PHE A 145 -5.89 10.22 3.56
C PHE A 145 -5.51 11.68 3.34
N PHE A 146 -5.29 12.05 2.09
CA PHE A 146 -5.09 13.44 1.68
C PHE A 146 -5.94 13.78 0.46
N ILE A 147 -6.23 15.07 0.31
CA ILE A 147 -6.94 15.64 -0.84
C ILE A 147 -6.04 16.67 -1.50
N THR A 148 -5.80 16.55 -2.80
CA THR A 148 -4.89 17.43 -3.53
C THR A 148 -5.51 18.79 -3.83
N HIS A 149 -4.69 19.85 -3.80
CA HIS A 149 -5.09 21.17 -4.30
C HIS A 149 -4.91 21.28 -5.82
N ASN A 150 -3.93 20.55 -6.36
CA ASN A 150 -3.40 20.67 -7.71
C ASN A 150 -2.91 19.29 -8.20
N PRO A 151 -2.58 19.15 -9.50
CA PRO A 151 -1.87 17.96 -10.01
C PRO A 151 -0.57 17.70 -9.25
N THR A 152 -0.35 16.46 -8.83
CA THR A 152 0.83 15.98 -8.07
C THR A 152 1.38 14.66 -8.62
N PRO A 153 1.76 14.59 -9.92
CA PRO A 153 2.12 13.34 -10.60
C PRO A 153 3.35 12.62 -10.02
N HIS A 154 4.16 13.30 -9.20
CA HIS A 154 5.27 12.69 -8.47
C HIS A 154 4.82 11.71 -7.37
N LEU A 155 3.52 11.67 -7.06
CA LEU A 155 2.90 10.72 -6.13
C LEU A 155 2.37 9.45 -6.83
N ASP A 156 2.29 9.43 -8.16
CA ASP A 156 1.76 8.29 -8.92
C ASP A 156 2.56 7.00 -8.63
N GLY A 157 1.84 5.88 -8.47
CA GLY A 157 2.40 4.56 -8.13
C GLY A 157 2.78 4.38 -6.66
N GLY A 158 2.84 5.45 -5.87
CA GLY A 158 3.20 5.41 -4.44
C GLY A 158 2.01 5.42 -3.48
N TYR A 159 0.82 5.81 -3.93
CA TYR A 159 -0.34 6.03 -3.07
C TYR A 159 -1.64 5.56 -3.75
N ASN A 160 -2.54 4.95 -2.98
CA ASN A 160 -3.82 4.46 -3.49
C ASN A 160 -4.78 5.63 -3.66
N ILE A 161 -5.07 6.00 -4.91
CA ILE A 161 -6.18 6.91 -5.24
C ILE A 161 -7.47 6.10 -5.14
N PHE A 162 -8.47 6.64 -4.43
CA PHE A 162 -9.73 5.93 -4.21
C PHE A 162 -10.98 6.80 -4.34
N ALA A 163 -10.82 8.11 -4.48
CA ALA A 163 -11.94 9.01 -4.70
C ALA A 163 -11.47 10.32 -5.36
N GLN A 164 -12.43 11.13 -5.78
CA GLN A 164 -12.22 12.46 -6.35
C GLN A 164 -13.23 13.44 -5.75
N VAL A 165 -12.80 14.66 -5.47
CA VAL A 165 -13.71 15.75 -5.08
C VAL A 165 -14.62 16.08 -6.26
N LEU A 166 -15.92 15.97 -6.03
CA LEU A 166 -16.98 16.36 -6.95
C LEU A 166 -17.45 17.80 -6.71
N SER A 167 -17.48 18.24 -5.45
CA SER A 167 -17.78 19.63 -5.04
C SER A 167 -17.11 19.98 -3.72
N GLY A 168 -16.87 21.27 -3.47
CA GLY A 168 -16.15 21.75 -2.27
C GLY A 168 -14.63 21.86 -2.45
N GLN A 169 -14.11 21.89 -3.68
CA GLN A 169 -12.67 22.04 -3.92
C GLN A 169 -12.13 23.39 -3.39
N GLU A 170 -12.96 24.42 -3.40
CA GLU A 170 -12.68 25.72 -2.78
C GLU A 170 -12.51 25.60 -1.25
N ILE A 171 -13.23 24.70 -0.60
CA ILE A 171 -13.08 24.42 0.83
C ILE A 171 -11.77 23.68 1.08
N VAL A 172 -11.43 22.69 0.23
CA VAL A 172 -10.13 22.00 0.28
C VAL A 172 -8.98 23.01 0.21
N VAL A 173 -9.04 23.93 -0.76
CA VAL A 173 -8.04 24.99 -0.91
C VAL A 173 -8.03 25.93 0.30
N ALA A 174 -9.20 26.35 0.80
CA ALA A 174 -9.29 27.24 1.96
C ALA A 174 -8.68 26.62 3.24
N ILE A 175 -8.93 25.33 3.49
CA ILE A 175 -8.27 24.57 4.57
C ILE A 175 -6.76 24.55 4.36
N GLY A 176 -6.33 24.38 3.11
CA GLY A 176 -4.94 24.42 2.68
C GLY A 176 -4.19 25.75 2.90
N GLU A 177 -4.92 26.84 3.11
CA GLU A 177 -4.38 28.20 3.24
C GLU A 177 -4.40 28.76 4.67
N VAL A 178 -4.90 28.01 5.65
CA VAL A 178 -4.89 28.43 7.06
C VAL A 178 -3.47 28.61 7.58
N GLU A 179 -3.31 29.42 8.63
CA GLU A 179 -2.02 29.59 9.29
C GLU A 179 -1.54 28.26 9.89
N THR A 180 -0.27 27.93 9.66
CA THR A 180 0.35 26.70 10.16
C THR A 180 1.52 26.98 11.11
N MET A 181 1.69 26.08 12.07
CA MET A 181 2.87 25.96 12.92
C MET A 181 3.85 24.93 12.35
N SER A 182 4.82 24.49 13.16
CA SER A 182 5.81 23.48 12.77
C SER A 182 5.16 22.21 12.21
N ALA A 183 5.82 21.60 11.22
CA ALA A 183 5.36 20.38 10.53
C ALA A 183 4.03 20.55 9.77
N ASP A 184 3.78 21.77 9.27
CA ASP A 184 2.61 22.10 8.45
C ASP A 184 1.26 21.89 9.16
N ARG A 185 1.26 21.90 10.50
CA ARG A 185 0.05 21.71 11.31
C ARG A 185 -0.73 23.01 11.40
N PRO A 186 -2.05 23.04 11.18
CA PRO A 186 -2.87 24.23 11.43
C PRO A 186 -2.73 24.77 12.86
N VAL A 187 -2.62 26.09 13.01
CA VAL A 187 -2.67 26.78 14.32
C VAL A 187 -4.06 26.60 14.94
N ASP A 188 -5.09 26.96 14.18
CA ASP A 188 -6.48 26.68 14.51
C ASP A 188 -6.88 25.30 13.99
N LYS A 189 -7.53 24.50 14.84
CA LYS A 189 -7.92 23.14 14.48
C LYS A 189 -8.98 23.17 13.37
N VAL A 190 -8.65 22.53 12.25
CA VAL A 190 -9.64 22.18 11.22
C VAL A 190 -10.13 20.76 11.49
N VAL A 191 -11.43 20.64 11.77
CA VAL A 191 -12.05 19.39 12.24
C VAL A 191 -12.91 18.80 11.12
N LEU A 192 -12.75 17.51 10.85
CA LEU A 192 -13.72 16.70 10.11
C LEU A 192 -14.82 16.29 11.09
N GLN A 193 -15.95 16.99 11.05
CA GLN A 193 -17.02 16.86 12.02
C GLN A 193 -17.81 15.56 11.81
N ASN A 194 -18.10 15.24 10.55
CA ASN A 194 -18.90 14.09 10.18
C ASN A 194 -18.57 13.61 8.76
N VAL A 195 -18.76 12.32 8.52
CA VAL A 195 -18.67 11.71 7.18
C VAL A 195 -19.96 10.95 6.91
N GLU A 196 -20.77 11.44 5.97
CA GLU A 196 -22.00 10.78 5.54
C GLU A 196 -21.75 10.02 4.22
N ILE A 197 -21.95 8.70 4.23
CA ILE A 197 -21.88 7.88 3.02
C ILE A 197 -23.23 7.91 2.30
N ILE A 198 -23.22 8.31 1.04
CA ILE A 198 -24.41 8.46 0.18
C ILE A 198 -24.34 7.41 -0.92
N ARG A 199 -25.38 6.57 -1.04
CA ARG A 199 -25.47 5.51 -2.06
C ARG A 199 -26.66 5.76 -3.00
N VAL A 200 -26.36 5.98 -4.28
CA VAL A 200 -27.35 6.25 -5.32
C VAL A 200 -27.37 5.08 -6.30
N GLY A 201 -28.56 4.65 -6.70
CA GLY A 201 -28.72 3.45 -7.52
C GLY A 201 -28.77 2.14 -6.73
N SER A 202 -29.21 1.07 -7.40
CA SER A 202 -29.44 -0.23 -6.73
C SER A 202 -28.16 -1.03 -6.48
N THR A 203 -27.14 -0.85 -7.34
CA THR A 203 -25.83 -1.50 -7.21
C THR A 203 -25.08 -0.93 -6.00
N ALA A 204 -24.89 0.39 -5.94
CA ALA A 204 -24.24 1.07 -4.84
C ALA A 204 -24.87 0.72 -3.47
N LYS A 205 -26.22 0.71 -3.39
CA LYS A 205 -26.96 0.37 -2.16
C LYS A 205 -26.75 -1.06 -1.66
N LYS A 206 -26.37 -2.00 -2.54
CA LYS A 206 -26.10 -3.40 -2.20
C LYS A 206 -24.62 -3.69 -2.00
N TRP A 207 -23.76 -2.74 -2.36
CA TRP A 207 -22.31 -2.92 -2.27
C TRP A 207 -21.87 -2.94 -0.80
N ASP A 208 -21.16 -4.00 -0.42
CA ASP A 208 -20.72 -4.25 0.95
C ASP A 208 -19.23 -3.89 1.08
N ALA A 209 -18.97 -2.80 1.79
CA ALA A 209 -17.61 -2.30 2.01
C ALA A 209 -16.77 -3.28 2.84
N ALA A 210 -17.32 -3.89 3.90
CA ALA A 210 -16.54 -4.81 4.74
C ALA A 210 -16.12 -6.06 3.96
N ALA A 211 -17.01 -6.58 3.12
CA ALA A 211 -16.71 -7.69 2.22
C ALA A 211 -15.68 -7.29 1.15
N ALA A 212 -15.88 -6.17 0.45
CA ALA A 212 -14.98 -5.70 -0.60
C ALA A 212 -13.55 -5.45 -0.09
N PHE A 213 -13.38 -4.94 1.13
CA PHE A 213 -12.07 -4.80 1.77
C PHE A 213 -11.39 -6.15 1.98
N THR A 214 -12.13 -7.10 2.58
CA THR A 214 -11.61 -8.44 2.89
C THR A 214 -11.24 -9.20 1.62
N ASP A 215 -12.11 -9.17 0.61
CA ASP A 215 -11.91 -9.81 -0.69
C ASP A 215 -10.70 -9.21 -1.42
N GLY A 216 -10.60 -7.88 -1.47
CA GLY A 216 -9.47 -7.20 -2.09
C GLY A 216 -8.14 -7.51 -1.42
N LYS A 217 -8.11 -7.52 -0.08
CA LYS A 217 -6.92 -7.88 0.68
C LYS A 217 -6.52 -9.34 0.46
N SER A 218 -7.49 -10.26 0.40
CA SER A 218 -7.25 -11.67 0.06
C SER A 218 -6.71 -11.81 -1.36
N ALA A 219 -7.32 -11.14 -2.34
CA ALA A 219 -6.89 -11.21 -3.73
C ALA A 219 -5.44 -10.74 -3.91
N VAL A 220 -5.01 -9.68 -3.21
CA VAL A 220 -3.61 -9.23 -3.23
C VAL A 220 -2.68 -10.28 -2.60
N ALA A 221 -3.10 -10.91 -1.50
CA ALA A 221 -2.32 -11.97 -0.88
C ALA A 221 -2.18 -13.20 -1.79
N ASP A 222 -3.28 -13.61 -2.43
CA ASP A 222 -3.32 -14.74 -3.37
C ASP A 222 -2.48 -14.46 -4.62
N ALA A 223 -2.57 -13.25 -5.18
CA ALA A 223 -1.73 -12.83 -6.31
C ALA A 223 -0.24 -12.86 -5.95
N LYS A 224 0.13 -12.39 -4.75
CA LYS A 224 1.50 -12.44 -4.26
C LYS A 224 1.99 -13.89 -4.07
N ALA A 225 1.14 -14.77 -3.54
CA ALA A 225 1.45 -16.18 -3.37
C ALA A 225 1.61 -16.88 -4.74
N ALA A 226 0.73 -16.59 -5.69
CA ALA A 226 0.80 -17.11 -7.05
C ALA A 226 2.08 -16.63 -7.77
N ALA A 227 2.44 -15.35 -7.63
CA ALA A 227 3.68 -14.81 -8.20
C ALA A 227 4.93 -15.48 -7.58
N ALA A 228 4.94 -15.70 -6.25
CA ALA A 228 6.02 -16.43 -5.59
C ALA A 228 6.12 -17.88 -6.09
N ALA A 229 4.97 -18.57 -6.23
CA ALA A 229 4.93 -19.93 -6.77
C ALA A 229 5.37 -20.00 -8.24
N ALA A 230 5.06 -18.99 -9.05
CA ALA A 230 5.52 -18.90 -10.43
C ALA A 230 7.05 -18.80 -10.50
N ILE A 231 7.66 -17.99 -9.63
CA ILE A 231 9.13 -17.88 -9.53
C ILE A 231 9.76 -19.21 -9.09
N GLU A 232 9.14 -19.90 -8.13
CA GLU A 232 9.59 -21.22 -7.70
C GLU A 232 9.59 -22.22 -8.87
N ASN A 233 8.51 -22.25 -9.65
CA ASN A 233 8.39 -23.12 -10.81
C ASN A 233 9.39 -22.75 -11.92
N GLU A 234 9.56 -21.45 -12.20
CA GLU A 234 10.54 -20.96 -13.17
C GLU A 234 11.97 -21.41 -12.81
N ILE A 235 12.33 -21.31 -11.53
CA ILE A 235 13.63 -21.78 -11.03
C ILE A 235 13.78 -23.29 -11.22
N ASP A 236 12.76 -24.08 -10.86
CA ASP A 236 12.81 -25.54 -10.92
C ASP A 236 12.85 -26.06 -12.38
N GLU A 237 12.16 -25.38 -13.31
CA GLU A 237 12.20 -25.68 -14.74
C GLU A 237 13.53 -25.27 -15.38
N ALA A 238 14.10 -24.14 -14.97
CA ALA A 238 15.38 -23.66 -15.49
C ALA A 238 16.59 -24.47 -14.98
N TYR A 239 16.48 -25.06 -13.79
CA TYR A 239 17.55 -25.81 -13.13
C TYR A 239 17.06 -27.15 -12.56
N PRO A 240 16.58 -28.09 -13.39
CA PRO A 240 16.05 -29.37 -12.94
C PRO A 240 17.12 -30.26 -12.25
N GLU A 241 18.40 -29.97 -12.45
CA GLU A 241 19.52 -30.64 -11.80
C GLU A 241 19.85 -30.09 -10.40
N ALA A 242 19.29 -28.94 -10.02
CA ALA A 242 19.58 -28.31 -8.74
C ALA A 242 18.92 -29.07 -7.57
N THR A 243 19.62 -29.14 -6.45
CA THR A 243 19.04 -29.62 -5.19
C THR A 243 18.36 -28.46 -4.48
N LYS A 244 17.12 -28.66 -4.02
CA LYS A 244 16.35 -27.68 -3.24
C LYS A 244 16.49 -27.95 -1.75
N SER A 245 16.87 -26.95 -0.97
CA SER A 245 16.93 -27.02 0.50
C SER A 245 15.57 -26.74 1.14
N GLU A 246 15.48 -26.92 2.47
CA GLU A 246 14.27 -26.62 3.26
C GLU A 246 13.85 -25.15 3.20
N THR A 247 14.83 -24.24 3.05
CA THR A 247 14.55 -22.79 2.93
C THR A 247 14.12 -22.41 1.53
N GLY A 248 14.22 -23.32 0.55
CA GLY A 248 13.93 -23.08 -0.87
C GLY A 248 15.15 -22.64 -1.69
N LEU A 249 16.35 -22.59 -1.12
CA LEU A 249 17.58 -22.38 -1.90
C LEU A 249 17.77 -23.53 -2.88
N ARG A 250 18.03 -23.21 -4.15
CA ARG A 250 18.50 -24.19 -5.13
C ARG A 250 20.01 -24.10 -5.25
N TYR A 251 20.69 -25.24 -5.29
CA TYR A 251 22.14 -25.27 -5.45
C TYR A 251 22.62 -26.44 -6.30
N ILE A 252 23.74 -26.19 -6.97
CA ILE A 252 24.51 -27.19 -7.70
C ILE A 252 25.94 -27.09 -7.21
N ILE A 253 26.40 -28.12 -6.48
CA ILE A 253 27.80 -28.17 -6.02
C ILE A 253 28.66 -28.65 -7.18
N GLU A 254 29.48 -27.75 -7.74
CA GLU A 254 30.43 -28.11 -8.80
C GLU A 254 31.68 -28.78 -8.19
N THR A 255 32.10 -28.32 -7.02
CA THR A 255 33.22 -28.88 -6.27
C THR A 255 32.99 -28.60 -4.79
N VAL A 256 33.00 -29.61 -3.93
CA VAL A 256 32.84 -29.39 -2.48
C VAL A 256 34.03 -28.63 -1.89
N GLY A 257 35.23 -28.88 -2.40
CA GLY A 257 36.49 -28.39 -1.84
C GLY A 257 37.19 -29.46 -1.00
N ASP A 258 38.51 -29.53 -1.11
CA ASP A 258 39.38 -30.50 -0.42
C ASP A 258 40.00 -29.94 0.88
N GLY A 259 39.86 -28.64 1.11
CA GLY A 259 40.28 -28.00 2.34
C GLY A 259 39.35 -28.26 3.53
N PRO A 260 39.71 -27.76 4.72
CA PRO A 260 38.86 -27.91 5.90
C PRO A 260 37.53 -27.17 5.73
N LYS A 261 36.49 -27.68 6.38
CA LYS A 261 35.23 -26.95 6.54
C LYS A 261 35.47 -25.76 7.49
N PRO A 262 35.13 -24.51 7.09
CA PRO A 262 35.32 -23.36 7.96
C PRO A 262 34.51 -23.47 9.26
N GLU A 263 35.03 -22.88 10.33
CA GLU A 263 34.34 -22.79 11.62
C GLU A 263 33.32 -21.63 11.61
N ILE A 264 32.24 -21.78 12.37
CA ILE A 264 31.25 -20.70 12.55
C ILE A 264 31.96 -19.47 13.13
N GLY A 265 31.76 -18.32 12.49
CA GLY A 265 32.38 -17.06 12.87
C GLY A 265 33.74 -16.81 12.22
N GLN A 266 34.34 -17.79 11.54
CA GLN A 266 35.61 -17.64 10.83
C GLN A 266 35.45 -16.70 9.63
N MET A 267 36.43 -15.81 9.41
CA MET A 267 36.48 -15.00 8.20
C MET A 267 36.96 -15.85 7.02
N VAL A 268 36.17 -15.89 5.96
CA VAL A 268 36.49 -16.54 4.68
C VAL A 268 36.49 -15.51 3.56
N ARG A 269 37.18 -15.82 2.46
CA ARG A 269 37.21 -14.97 1.26
C ARG A 269 36.64 -15.75 0.09
N VAL A 270 35.62 -15.20 -0.56
CA VAL A 270 34.84 -15.91 -1.58
C VAL A 270 34.80 -15.10 -2.87
N HIS A 271 35.25 -15.72 -3.97
CA HIS A 271 34.99 -15.18 -5.30
C HIS A 271 33.53 -15.45 -5.71
N TYR A 272 32.90 -14.48 -6.37
CA TYR A 272 31.51 -14.58 -6.81
C TYR A 272 31.31 -13.92 -8.18
N ALA A 273 30.28 -14.38 -8.87
CA ALA A 273 29.68 -13.73 -10.02
C ALA A 273 28.17 -13.89 -9.90
N GLY A 274 27.46 -12.77 -9.83
CA GLY A 274 26.02 -12.70 -9.65
C GLY A 274 25.32 -12.38 -10.96
N TYR A 275 24.33 -13.19 -11.31
CA TYR A 275 23.55 -13.08 -12.54
C TYR A 275 22.06 -13.03 -12.22
N LEU A 276 21.30 -12.36 -13.09
CA LEU A 276 19.85 -12.49 -13.17
C LEU A 276 19.49 -13.79 -13.93
N MET A 277 18.23 -14.23 -13.83
CA MET A 277 17.74 -15.43 -14.51
C MET A 277 17.85 -15.35 -16.03
N ASP A 278 17.80 -14.13 -16.60
CA ASP A 278 18.01 -13.88 -18.03
C ASP A 278 19.48 -13.96 -18.48
N GLY A 279 20.41 -14.23 -17.54
CA GLY A 279 21.85 -14.32 -17.78
C GLY A 279 22.60 -12.99 -17.65
N THR A 280 21.93 -11.89 -17.35
CA THR A 280 22.57 -10.59 -17.16
C THR A 280 23.45 -10.58 -15.91
N LEU A 281 24.75 -10.33 -16.07
CA LEU A 281 25.67 -10.14 -14.95
C LEU A 281 25.37 -8.81 -14.24
N PHE A 282 25.05 -8.84 -12.94
CA PHE A 282 24.88 -7.63 -12.14
C PHE A 282 26.15 -7.24 -11.38
N ASP A 283 26.95 -8.22 -10.93
CA ASP A 283 28.18 -7.96 -10.16
C ASP A 283 29.13 -9.17 -10.19
N SER A 284 30.45 -8.93 -10.08
CA SER A 284 31.44 -10.00 -9.91
C SER A 284 32.73 -9.51 -9.24
N SER A 285 33.31 -10.35 -8.39
CA SER A 285 34.66 -10.20 -7.87
C SER A 285 35.74 -10.88 -8.72
N ILE A 286 35.40 -11.36 -9.91
CA ILE A 286 36.32 -12.04 -10.83
C ILE A 286 36.51 -11.16 -12.07
N LYS A 287 37.73 -10.61 -12.24
CA LYS A 287 38.04 -9.67 -13.32
C LYS A 287 37.68 -10.17 -14.71
N SER A 288 38.06 -11.41 -15.04
CA SER A 288 37.79 -11.99 -16.36
C SER A 288 36.30 -12.12 -16.65
N VAL A 289 35.49 -12.44 -15.64
CA VAL A 289 34.03 -12.50 -15.74
C VAL A 289 33.45 -11.10 -15.96
N ALA A 290 33.90 -10.11 -15.18
CA ALA A 290 33.47 -8.73 -15.35
C ALA A 290 33.79 -8.19 -16.75
N GLN A 291 35.00 -8.46 -17.27
CA GLN A 291 35.41 -8.06 -18.62
C GLN A 291 34.56 -8.73 -19.72
N ALA A 292 34.34 -10.05 -19.61
CA ALA A 292 33.57 -10.80 -20.60
C ALA A 292 32.12 -10.33 -20.71
N ASN A 293 31.57 -9.76 -19.64
CA ASN A 293 30.19 -9.27 -19.57
C ASN A 293 30.07 -7.74 -19.67
N GLY A 294 31.14 -7.02 -20.02
CA GLY A 294 31.11 -5.56 -20.16
C GLY A 294 30.86 -4.80 -18.85
N LYS A 295 31.10 -5.42 -17.69
CA LYS A 295 30.94 -4.85 -16.33
C LYS A 295 32.29 -4.56 -15.66
N TYR A 296 33.36 -4.43 -16.44
CA TYR A 296 34.67 -4.04 -15.92
C TYR A 296 34.63 -2.61 -15.37
N ASP A 297 35.18 -2.41 -14.17
CA ASP A 297 35.37 -1.09 -13.54
C ASP A 297 36.79 -1.01 -12.98
N GLU A 298 37.60 -0.11 -13.53
CA GLU A 298 38.98 0.13 -13.11
C GLU A 298 39.08 0.52 -11.61
N ARG A 299 38.04 1.17 -11.07
CA ARG A 299 37.98 1.58 -9.64
C ARG A 299 37.90 0.39 -8.68
N ARG A 300 37.63 -0.81 -9.19
CA ARG A 300 37.58 -2.06 -8.39
C ARG A 300 38.90 -2.82 -8.38
N GLU A 301 39.94 -2.31 -9.02
CA GLU A 301 41.25 -2.97 -8.98
C GLU A 301 41.91 -2.81 -7.59
N PRO A 302 42.51 -3.89 -7.04
CA PRO A 302 42.48 -5.26 -7.57
C PRO A 302 41.13 -5.96 -7.33
N TYR A 303 40.66 -6.71 -8.33
CA TYR A 303 39.48 -7.59 -8.15
C TYR A 303 39.80 -8.71 -7.15
N GLU A 304 39.30 -8.55 -5.93
CA GLU A 304 39.58 -9.45 -4.81
C GLU A 304 38.34 -10.25 -4.35
N PRO A 305 38.53 -11.45 -3.80
CA PRO A 305 37.43 -12.21 -3.22
C PRO A 305 36.82 -11.48 -2.02
N PHE A 306 35.50 -11.55 -1.90
CA PHE A 306 34.72 -10.85 -0.88
C PHE A 306 34.96 -11.47 0.50
N PRO A 307 35.39 -10.69 1.50
CA PRO A 307 35.53 -11.17 2.87
C PRO A 307 34.14 -11.27 3.53
N LEU A 308 33.79 -12.44 4.06
CA LEU A 308 32.57 -12.61 4.86
C LEU A 308 32.83 -13.50 6.07
N GLN A 309 32.03 -13.31 7.11
CA GLN A 309 32.01 -14.18 8.27
C GLN A 309 31.21 -15.44 7.96
N TYR A 310 31.80 -16.62 8.11
CA TYR A 310 31.14 -17.89 7.84
C TYR A 310 30.07 -18.19 8.91
N GLY A 311 28.88 -18.61 8.47
CA GLY A 311 27.75 -18.95 9.34
C GLY A 311 26.65 -17.87 9.43
N PRO A 312 25.68 -18.02 10.35
CA PRO A 312 24.44 -17.24 10.35
C PRO A 312 24.61 -15.74 10.61
N MET A 313 25.73 -15.34 11.20
CA MET A 313 26.05 -13.93 11.51
C MET A 313 26.60 -13.15 10.30
N ALA A 314 26.79 -13.80 9.14
CA ALA A 314 27.26 -13.14 7.93
C ALA A 314 26.35 -11.97 7.55
N ARG A 315 26.92 -10.84 7.11
CA ARG A 315 26.18 -9.66 6.64
C ARG A 315 25.98 -9.67 5.12
N VAL A 316 25.44 -10.77 4.62
CA VAL A 316 25.09 -10.98 3.20
C VAL A 316 23.66 -11.53 3.10
N ILE A 317 23.11 -11.67 1.90
CA ILE A 317 21.77 -12.25 1.67
C ILE A 317 21.68 -13.69 2.19
N GLU A 318 20.50 -14.07 2.69
CA GLU A 318 20.28 -15.37 3.38
C GLU A 318 20.68 -16.56 2.52
N GLY A 319 20.30 -16.58 1.24
CA GLY A 319 20.65 -17.65 0.31
C GLY A 319 22.16 -17.82 0.14
N TRP A 320 22.94 -16.73 0.25
CA TRP A 320 24.40 -16.82 0.20
C TRP A 320 24.99 -17.31 1.52
N LYS A 321 24.42 -16.92 2.67
CA LYS A 321 24.83 -17.44 3.99
C LYS A 321 24.68 -18.95 4.04
N GLU A 322 23.53 -19.44 3.59
CA GLU A 322 23.23 -20.86 3.54
C GLU A 322 24.14 -21.59 2.54
N GLY A 323 24.21 -21.10 1.30
CA GLY A 323 24.95 -21.78 0.24
C GLY A 323 26.45 -21.94 0.51
N ILE A 324 27.09 -20.96 1.16
CA ILE A 324 28.51 -21.09 1.53
C ILE A 324 28.75 -22.17 2.58
N GLN A 325 27.77 -22.45 3.44
CA GLN A 325 27.89 -23.51 4.46
C GLN A 325 27.83 -24.93 3.87
N LEU A 326 27.48 -25.06 2.59
CA LEU A 326 27.53 -26.29 1.81
C LEU A 326 28.93 -26.63 1.30
N LEU A 327 29.87 -25.67 1.36
CA LEU A 327 31.20 -25.78 0.78
C LEU A 327 32.30 -25.90 1.85
N ASN A 328 33.37 -26.57 1.46
CA ASN A 328 34.67 -26.51 2.14
C ASN A 328 35.58 -25.47 1.47
N VAL A 329 36.72 -25.18 2.08
CA VAL A 329 37.76 -24.35 1.43
C VAL A 329 38.16 -25.00 0.09
N GLY A 330 38.19 -24.18 -0.97
CA GLY A 330 38.41 -24.63 -2.35
C GLY A 330 37.14 -25.03 -3.10
N GLY A 331 35.97 -24.99 -2.44
CA GLY A 331 34.69 -25.34 -3.04
C GLY A 331 34.15 -24.30 -4.01
N LYS A 332 33.26 -24.76 -4.90
CA LYS A 332 32.54 -23.97 -5.89
C LYS A 332 31.12 -24.51 -6.04
N ALA A 333 30.15 -23.62 -6.03
CA ALA A 333 28.74 -23.94 -6.28
C ALA A 333 28.07 -22.85 -7.12
N LYS A 334 27.03 -23.26 -7.83
CA LYS A 334 26.01 -22.34 -8.34
C LYS A 334 24.87 -22.30 -7.33
N LEU A 335 24.49 -21.10 -6.91
CA LEU A 335 23.35 -20.86 -6.01
C LEU A 335 22.27 -20.15 -6.81
N ILE A 336 21.06 -20.70 -6.80
CA ILE A 336 19.88 -20.09 -7.43
C ILE A 336 18.98 -19.62 -6.29
N ILE A 337 18.97 -18.31 -6.10
CA ILE A 337 18.46 -17.66 -4.91
C ILE A 337 17.12 -16.99 -5.26
N PRO A 338 15.97 -17.50 -4.78
CA PRO A 338 14.70 -16.84 -4.99
C PRO A 338 14.68 -15.48 -4.25
N PRO A 339 13.82 -14.52 -4.66
CA PRO A 339 13.87 -13.16 -4.11
C PRO A 339 13.82 -13.08 -2.59
N TYR A 340 13.04 -13.94 -1.92
CA TYR A 340 12.91 -13.95 -0.46
C TYR A 340 14.16 -14.45 0.29
N LEU A 341 15.09 -15.14 -0.39
CA LEU A 341 16.43 -15.45 0.12
C LEU A 341 17.50 -14.47 -0.37
N GLY A 342 17.13 -13.58 -1.30
CA GLY A 342 17.98 -12.54 -1.88
C GLY A 342 17.69 -11.16 -1.29
N TYR A 343 17.34 -10.21 -2.15
CA TYR A 343 17.07 -8.82 -1.78
C TYR A 343 15.58 -8.49 -1.59
N GLY A 344 14.71 -9.51 -1.67
CA GLY A 344 13.26 -9.36 -1.62
C GLY A 344 12.69 -8.59 -2.80
N ALA A 345 11.41 -8.24 -2.73
CA ALA A 345 10.72 -7.46 -3.77
C ALA A 345 11.20 -6.01 -3.92
N ARG A 346 12.13 -5.55 -3.07
CA ARG A 346 12.73 -4.20 -3.17
C ARG A 346 13.93 -4.18 -4.12
N GLY A 347 14.47 -5.34 -4.47
CA GLY A 347 15.68 -5.44 -5.26
C GLY A 347 16.88 -4.76 -4.59
N ALA A 348 17.92 -4.48 -5.38
CA ALA A 348 19.10 -3.75 -4.92
C ALA A 348 19.81 -3.01 -6.06
N GLY A 349 20.22 -1.76 -5.76
CA GLY A 349 21.07 -0.95 -6.64
C GLY A 349 20.47 -0.62 -8.02
N GLY A 350 19.14 -0.79 -8.20
CA GLY A 350 18.45 -0.56 -9.47
C GLY A 350 18.78 -1.58 -10.59
N ALA A 351 19.63 -2.57 -10.29
CA ALA A 351 20.06 -3.60 -11.24
C ALA A 351 19.56 -5.00 -10.86
N ILE A 352 19.17 -5.19 -9.60
CA ILE A 352 18.53 -6.40 -9.12
C ILE A 352 17.06 -6.07 -8.91
N PRO A 353 16.13 -6.75 -9.60
CA PRO A 353 14.69 -6.48 -9.53
C PRO A 353 14.09 -6.82 -8.17
#